data_AF-A0A1B8NV35-F1
#
_entry.id   AF-A0A1B8NV35-F1
#
_cell.length_a   1.000
_cell.length_b   1.000
_cell.length_c   1.000
_cell.angle_alpha   90.00
_cell.angle_beta   90.00
_cell.angle_gamma   90.00
#
_symmetry.space_group_name_H-M   'P 1'
#
loop_
_entity.id
_entity.type
_entity.pdbx_description
1 polymer ?
#
loop_
_entity_poly.entity_id
_entity_poly.type
_entity_poly.pdbx_seq_one_letter_code
_entity_poly.pdbx_strand_id
1 'polypeptide(L)'
;MSRRGEPDWPALARRDETLVFYMGLSRVEAICNGLRSAGLPDDWPIMLVANASLPGQEALVGTLADMPERLAAHPLPSPCLIIVGSVVRLAEARRLVDTAEVHREDAAYH
;
A
#
# COMPACT_ATOMS: atom_id res chain seq x y z
N MET A 1 8.19 -25.58 -7.64
CA MET A 1 8.55 -25.92 -6.25
C MET A 1 8.91 -24.62 -5.55
N SER A 2 8.04 -24.11 -4.67
CA SER A 2 8.40 -22.95 -3.81
C SER A 2 9.53 -23.38 -2.86
N ARG A 3 10.59 -22.57 -2.76
CA ARG A 3 11.64 -22.71 -1.74
C ARG A 3 10.96 -22.49 -0.39
N ARG A 4 11.12 -23.40 0.58
CA ARG A 4 10.48 -23.31 1.91
C ARG A 4 10.57 -21.88 2.47
N GLY A 5 9.43 -21.22 2.62
CA GLY A 5 9.30 -19.89 3.23
C GLY A 5 8.95 -18.74 2.27
N GLU A 6 8.96 -18.97 0.96
CA GLU A 6 8.56 -17.94 -0.01
C GLU A 6 7.08 -18.08 -0.41
N PRO A 7 6.31 -16.97 -0.50
CA PRO A 7 4.93 -17.01 -0.95
C PRO A 7 4.77 -17.67 -2.33
N ASP A 8 3.64 -18.35 -2.53
CA ASP A 8 3.26 -18.85 -3.86
C ASP A 8 2.77 -17.68 -4.72
N TRP A 9 3.70 -16.97 -5.35
CA TRP A 9 3.39 -15.76 -6.11
C TRP A 9 2.34 -15.96 -7.21
N PRO A 10 2.39 -17.04 -8.03
CA PRO A 10 1.32 -17.34 -8.98
C PRO A 10 -0.06 -17.49 -8.35
N ALA A 11 -0.16 -18.10 -7.16
CA ALA A 11 -1.44 -18.22 -6.45
C ALA A 11 -1.97 -16.87 -5.94
N LEU A 12 -1.08 -15.93 -5.62
CA LEU A 12 -1.43 -14.60 -5.09
C LEU A 12 -1.68 -13.55 -6.18
N ALA A 13 -1.12 -13.70 -7.39
CA ALA A 13 -1.15 -12.70 -8.46
C ALA A 13 -2.50 -12.61 -9.21
N ARG A 14 -3.59 -12.56 -8.45
CA ARG A 14 -4.97 -12.54 -8.95
C ARG A 14 -5.51 -11.10 -8.96
N ARG A 15 -6.02 -10.65 -10.12
CA ARG A 15 -6.47 -9.26 -10.32
C ARG A 15 -7.79 -8.93 -9.63
N ASP A 16 -8.58 -9.96 -9.31
CA ASP A 16 -9.87 -9.91 -8.62
C ASP A 16 -9.74 -9.96 -7.09
N GLU A 17 -8.51 -10.05 -6.56
CA GLU A 17 -8.25 -10.16 -5.14
C GLU A 17 -7.56 -8.90 -4.59
N THR A 18 -7.73 -8.71 -3.27
CA THR A 18 -6.95 -7.73 -2.51
C THR A 18 -6.02 -8.49 -1.59
N LEU A 19 -4.72 -8.23 -1.74
CA LEU A 19 -3.71 -8.82 -0.87
C LEU A 19 -3.39 -7.86 0.26
N VAL A 20 -3.30 -8.39 1.48
CA VAL A 20 -2.85 -7.64 2.65
C VAL A 20 -1.69 -8.40 3.29
N PHE A 21 -0.51 -7.77 3.34
CA PHE A 21 0.67 -8.34 3.99
C PHE A 21 0.93 -7.62 5.32
N TYR A 22 1.04 -8.43 6.37
CA TYR A 22 1.46 -7.98 7.70
C TYR A 22 2.97 -8.16 7.87
N MET A 23 3.61 -7.27 8.64
CA MET A 23 5.06 -7.32 8.92
C MET A 23 5.93 -7.41 7.65
N GLY A 24 5.45 -6.82 6.55
CA GLY A 24 6.05 -6.99 5.23
C GLY A 24 7.02 -5.88 4.83
N LEU A 25 7.25 -4.86 5.67
CA LEU A 25 8.00 -3.67 5.29
C LEU A 25 9.41 -3.97 4.77
N SER A 26 10.14 -4.87 5.44
CA SER A 26 11.46 -5.35 5.01
C SER A 26 11.42 -6.25 3.76
N ARG A 27 10.23 -6.63 3.30
CA ARG A 27 9.99 -7.52 2.16
C ARG A 27 9.29 -6.81 1.00
N VAL A 28 9.08 -5.50 1.05
CA VAL A 28 8.35 -4.75 0.00
C VAL A 28 8.93 -5.00 -1.38
N GLU A 29 10.25 -4.97 -1.52
CA GLU A 29 10.92 -5.25 -2.79
C GLU A 29 10.64 -6.68 -3.29
N ALA A 30 10.75 -7.68 -2.41
CA ALA A 30 10.46 -9.07 -2.73
C ALA A 30 8.98 -9.29 -3.11
N ILE A 31 8.05 -8.62 -2.41
CA ILE A 31 6.61 -8.65 -2.71
C ILE A 31 6.34 -8.06 -4.09
N CYS A 32 6.87 -6.87 -4.37
CA CYS A 32 6.69 -6.22 -5.66
C CYS A 32 7.24 -7.08 -6.81
N ASN A 33 8.47 -7.58 -6.66
CA ASN A 33 9.11 -8.41 -7.68
C ASN A 33 8.40 -9.76 -7.88
N GLY A 34 7.98 -10.41 -6.80
CA GLY A 34 7.27 -11.68 -6.85
C GLY A 34 5.92 -11.56 -7.56
N LEU A 35 5.12 -10.57 -7.18
CA LEU A 35 3.81 -10.31 -7.79
C LEU A 35 3.89 -9.91 -9.27
N ARG A 36 4.87 -9.06 -9.63
CA ARG A 36 5.13 -8.70 -11.04
C ARG A 36 5.57 -9.89 -11.87
N SER A 37 6.51 -10.69 -11.34
CA SER A 37 6.98 -11.91 -12.01
C SER A 37 5.88 -12.95 -12.19
N ALA A 38 4.86 -12.93 -11.34
CA ALA A 38 3.68 -13.78 -11.42
C ALA A 38 2.56 -13.23 -12.31
N GLY A 39 2.73 -12.05 -12.93
CA GLY A 39 1.84 -11.54 -13.98
C GLY A 39 0.94 -10.36 -13.60
N LEU A 40 1.07 -9.81 -12.38
CA LEU A 40 0.46 -8.50 -12.09
C LEU A 40 1.22 -7.39 -12.82
N PRO A 41 0.54 -6.39 -13.39
CA PRO A 41 1.19 -5.35 -14.18
C PRO A 41 2.00 -4.39 -13.31
N ASP A 42 2.96 -3.71 -13.94
CA ASP A 42 3.86 -2.74 -13.28
C ASP A 42 3.11 -1.57 -12.63
N ASP A 43 1.98 -1.19 -13.22
CA ASP A 43 1.08 -0.14 -12.72
C ASP A 43 0.05 -0.65 -11.70
N TRP A 44 0.18 -1.91 -11.24
CA TRP A 44 -0.77 -2.49 -10.30
C TRP A 44 -0.71 -1.75 -8.95
N PRO A 45 -1.84 -1.26 -8.42
CA PRO A 45 -1.82 -0.38 -7.26
C PRO A 45 -1.38 -1.07 -5.96
N ILE A 46 -0.60 -0.35 -5.17
CA ILE A 46 -0.12 -0.75 -3.84
C ILE A 46 -0.13 0.44 -2.89
N MET A 47 -0.47 0.19 -1.63
CA MET A 47 -0.46 1.17 -0.55
C MET A 47 0.23 0.59 0.68
N LEU A 48 1.13 1.36 1.27
CA LEU A 48 1.75 1.07 2.55
C LEU A 48 1.15 2.00 3.59
N VAL A 49 0.74 1.47 4.74
CA VAL A 49 0.17 2.27 5.84
C VAL A 49 0.88 1.90 7.14
N ALA A 50 1.64 2.85 7.69
CA ALA A 50 2.27 2.74 9.00
C ALA A 50 1.35 3.30 10.09
N ASN A 51 1.43 2.73 11.30
CA ASN A 51 0.63 3.15 12.45
C ASN A 51 -0.87 3.29 12.12
N ALA A 52 -1.42 2.33 11.35
CA ALA A 52 -2.79 2.39 10.89
C ALA A 52 -3.78 2.59 12.06
N SER A 53 -4.72 3.52 11.89
CA SER A 53 -5.70 3.94 12.91
C SER A 53 -5.13 4.59 14.18
N LEU A 54 -3.84 4.97 14.19
CA LEU A 54 -3.20 5.70 15.29
C LEU A 54 -2.89 7.15 14.88
N PRO A 55 -2.71 8.09 15.83
CA PRO A 55 -2.43 9.49 15.51
C PRO A 55 -1.20 9.74 14.63
N GLY A 56 -0.21 8.84 14.65
CA GLY A 56 0.99 8.90 13.81
C GLY A 56 0.89 8.14 12.48
N GLN A 57 -0.31 8.02 11.92
CA GLN A 57 -0.53 7.27 10.68
C GLN A 57 0.13 7.96 9.48
N GLU A 58 1.00 7.22 8.80
CA GLU A 58 1.66 7.65 7.56
C GLU A 58 1.35 6.65 6.46
N ALA A 59 1.24 7.11 5.21
CA ALA A 59 0.95 6.21 4.10
C ALA A 59 1.66 6.62 2.82
N LEU A 60 2.10 5.62 2.07
CA LEU A 60 2.59 5.74 0.70
C LEU A 60 1.63 5.03 -0.24
N VAL A 61 1.28 5.70 -1.34
CA VAL A 61 0.49 5.13 -2.44
C VAL A 61 1.36 5.15 -3.70
N GLY A 62 1.29 4.09 -4.48
CA GLY A 62 2.06 3.94 -5.71
C GLY A 62 1.68 2.68 -6.46
N THR A 63 2.63 2.17 -7.24
CA THR A 63 2.48 0.97 -8.05
C THR A 63 3.53 -0.07 -7.69
N LEU A 64 3.34 -1.32 -8.12
CA LEU A 64 4.34 -2.37 -7.89
C LEU A 64 5.70 -2.01 -8.49
N ALA A 65 5.76 -1.19 -9.54
CA ALA A 65 7.02 -0.75 -10.13
C ALA A 65 7.75 0.30 -9.29
N ASP A 66 7.05 1.29 -8.73
CA ASP A 66 7.69 2.46 -8.09
C ASP A 66 7.80 2.36 -6.56
N MET A 67 7.05 1.45 -5.93
CA MET A 67 6.94 1.41 -4.47
C MET A 67 8.27 1.17 -3.74
N PRO A 68 9.19 0.29 -4.20
CA PRO A 68 10.49 0.13 -3.53
C PRO A 68 11.29 1.44 -3.48
N GLU A 69 11.31 2.19 -4.57
CA GLU A 69 12.02 3.47 -4.68
C GLU A 69 11.34 4.56 -3.83
N ARG A 70 10.01 4.61 -3.85
CA ARG A 70 9.23 5.52 -2.99
C ARG A 70 9.51 5.29 -1.51
N LEU A 71 9.52 4.03 -1.08
CA LEU A 71 9.80 3.67 0.31
C LEU A 71 11.24 3.98 0.69
N ALA A 72 12.20 3.78 -0.21
CA ALA A 72 13.59 4.18 0.03
C ALA A 72 13.74 5.70 0.20
N ALA A 73 13.01 6.48 -0.61
CA ALA A 73 13.01 7.94 -0.51
C ALA A 73 12.24 8.47 0.72
N HIS A 74 11.19 7.75 1.14
CA HIS A 74 10.34 8.11 2.28
C HIS A 74 10.11 6.88 3.19
N PRO A 75 11.10 6.50 4.02
CA PRO A 75 10.99 5.33 4.88
C PRO A 75 9.83 5.45 5.86
N LEU A 76 8.99 4.43 5.93
CA LEU A 76 7.88 4.38 6.89
C LEU A 76 8.28 3.66 8.19
N PRO A 77 7.74 4.07 9.35
CA PRO A 77 7.95 3.35 10.60
C PRO A 77 7.17 2.02 10.63
N SER A 78 7.56 1.13 11.54
CA SER A 78 6.75 -0.04 11.89
C SER A 78 5.83 0.27 13.08
N PRO A 79 4.68 -0.41 13.22
CA PRO A 79 4.14 -1.44 12.32
C PRO A 79 3.56 -0.85 11.03
N CYS A 80 3.70 -1.59 9.93
CA CYS A 80 3.21 -1.21 8.60
C CYS A 80 2.42 -2.34 7.95
N LEU A 81 1.28 -2.00 7.34
CA LEU A 81 0.48 -2.85 6.48
C LEU A 81 0.81 -2.56 5.01
N ILE A 82 0.80 -3.59 4.18
CA ILE A 82 0.94 -3.47 2.72
C ILE A 82 -0.36 -3.98 2.11
N ILE A 83 -1.01 -3.16 1.29
CA ILE A 83 -2.26 -3.48 0.62
C ILE A 83 -2.01 -3.41 -0.88
N VAL A 84 -2.30 -4.47 -1.61
CA VAL A 84 -2.12 -4.55 -3.07
C VAL A 84 -3.45 -4.90 -3.73
N GLY A 85 -3.85 -4.13 -4.75
CA GLY A 85 -5.08 -4.38 -5.48
C GLY A 85 -5.83 -3.11 -5.90
N SER A 86 -6.84 -3.29 -6.75
CA SER A 86 -7.66 -2.19 -7.29
C SER A 86 -8.32 -1.32 -6.22
N VAL A 87 -8.57 -1.86 -5.02
CA VAL A 87 -9.14 -1.15 -3.86
C VAL A 87 -8.30 0.05 -3.41
N VAL A 88 -6.99 0.07 -3.69
CA VAL A 88 -6.12 1.21 -3.36
C VAL A 88 -6.58 2.49 -4.06
N ARG A 89 -7.09 2.38 -5.30
CA ARG A 89 -7.63 3.53 -6.05
C ARG A 89 -8.86 4.14 -5.37
N LEU A 90 -9.65 3.33 -4.65
CA LEU A 90 -10.78 3.82 -3.87
C LEU A 90 -10.31 4.56 -2.60
N ALA A 91 -9.27 4.06 -1.95
CA ALA A 91 -8.69 4.71 -0.77
C ALA A 91 -8.09 6.07 -1.10
N GLU A 92 -7.39 6.18 -2.24
CA GLU A 92 -6.86 7.44 -2.76
C GLU A 92 -8.00 8.45 -3.04
N ALA A 93 -9.06 8.01 -3.72
CA ALA A 93 -10.23 8.85 -3.98
C ALA A 93 -10.89 9.36 -2.69
N ARG A 94 -10.99 8.54 -1.64
CA ARG A 94 -11.55 8.97 -0.35
C ARG A 94 -10.68 10.02 0.35
N ARG A 95 -9.36 9.91 0.30
CA ARG A 95 -8.45 10.93 0.86
C ARG A 95 -8.61 12.29 0.18
N LEU A 96 -8.83 12.31 -1.14
CA LEU A 96 -9.10 13.57 -1.86
C LEU A 96 -10.39 14.24 -1.39
N VAL A 97 -11.41 13.45 -1.03
CA VAL A 97 -12.68 13.97 -0.51
C VAL A 97 -12.55 14.44 0.94
N ASP A 98 -11.84 13.71 1.79
CA ASP A 98 -11.62 14.05 3.21
C ASP A 98 -10.78 15.34 3.36
N THR A 99 -9.76 15.53 2.51
CA THR A 99 -8.96 16.77 2.49
C THR A 99 -9.79 18.00 2.11
N ALA A 100 -10.87 17.83 1.33
CA ALA A 100 -11.74 18.93 0.91
C ALA A 100 -12.77 19.36 1.99
N GLU A 101 -12.99 18.56 3.03
CA GLU A 101 -13.94 18.89 4.12
C GLU A 101 -13.28 19.57 5.32
N VAL A 102 -11.94 19.53 5.44
CA VAL A 102 -11.20 20.14 6.57
C VAL A 102 -11.09 21.69 6.49
N HIS A 103 -11.77 22.37 5.55
CA HIS A 103 -11.74 23.84 5.42
C HIS A 103 -13.08 24.55 5.69
N ARG A 104 -14.04 23.93 6.42
CA ARG A 104 -15.33 24.58 6.68
C ARG A 104 -15.84 24.65 8.12
N GLU A 105 -15.01 24.35 9.13
CA GLU A 105 -15.46 24.37 10.54
C GLU A 105 -14.63 25.24 11.52
N ASP A 106 -13.94 26.28 11.04
CA ASP A 106 -13.25 27.26 11.94
C ASP A 106 -13.85 28.68 11.94
N ALA A 107 -15.06 28.87 11.39
CA ALA A 107 -15.71 30.20 11.30
C ALA A 107 -16.97 30.35 12.17
N ALA A 108 -17.03 29.68 13.32
CA ALA A 108 -18.17 29.81 14.24
C ALA A 108 -17.78 29.70 15.73
N TYR A 109 -16.75 30.42 16.16
CA TYR A 109 -16.68 30.91 17.55
C TYR A 109 -15.73 32.10 17.64
N HIS A 110 -16.21 33.29 17.31
CA HIS A 110 -15.77 34.58 17.87
C HIS A 110 -16.85 35.63 17.67
#